data_AF-A0A3A1X6V3-F1
#
_entry.id   AF-A0A3A1X6V3-F1
#
_cell.length_a   1.000
_cell.length_b   1.000
_cell.length_c   1.000
_cell.angle_alpha   90.00
_cell.angle_beta   90.00
_cell.angle_gamma   90.00
#
_symmetry.space_group_name_H-M   'P 1'
#
loop_
_entity.id
_entity.type
_entity.pdbx_description
1 polymer ?
#
loop_
_entity_poly.entity_id
_entity_poly.type
_entity_poly.pdbx_seq_one_letter_code
_entity_poly.pdbx_strand_id
1 'polypeptide(L)'
;MTYENILKINGVPIDELGVQISNPGMRVSAPEAITKFQRVPGSTTLIDTTLRDEDGNAPLKERTVTISLCTIGCIEDIANLQRKLAALTGSVSTVQYAYEPCWQGFVQFKNWKPIYVYNNTAKYSFDLIMTASPLAYGDTRVVAVGGETDFTVEGDRPCWAKFDLKVSDTSVLIATTGSVKMLSFTNLVKGAHLKVDTAPQTRVARLNGNIVVPTLQSDF
;
A
#
# COMPACT_ATOMS: atom_id res chain seq x y z
N MET A 1 -28.46 -3.54 -8.47
CA MET A 1 -27.21 -2.75 -8.57
C MET A 1 -26.26 -3.57 -9.40
N THR A 2 -25.91 -3.09 -10.59
CA THR A 2 -24.90 -3.69 -11.46
C THR A 2 -23.53 -3.50 -10.80
N TYR A 3 -22.88 -4.61 -10.46
CA TYR A 3 -21.58 -4.65 -9.79
C TYR A 3 -20.43 -4.46 -10.80
N GLU A 4 -20.55 -3.48 -11.70
CA GLU A 4 -19.51 -3.19 -12.69
C GLU A 4 -18.36 -2.41 -12.02
N ASN A 5 -17.12 -2.76 -12.36
CA ASN A 5 -15.88 -2.09 -11.93
C ASN A 5 -15.57 -2.08 -10.43
N ILE A 6 -16.10 -3.02 -9.65
CA ILE A 6 -15.92 -3.02 -8.20
C ILE A 6 -14.53 -3.53 -7.77
N LEU A 7 -13.90 -4.44 -8.51
CA LEU A 7 -12.56 -4.90 -8.17
C LEU A 7 -11.54 -4.43 -9.20
N LYS A 8 -10.52 -3.74 -8.72
CA LYS A 8 -9.38 -3.28 -9.52
C LYS A 8 -8.11 -3.97 -9.07
N ILE A 9 -7.35 -4.49 -10.03
CA ILE A 9 -5.97 -4.95 -9.83
C ILE A 9 -5.05 -4.01 -10.59
N ASN A 10 -4.09 -3.38 -9.92
CA ASN A 10 -3.20 -2.39 -10.53
C ASN A 10 -3.96 -1.22 -11.20
N GLY A 11 -5.11 -0.85 -10.63
CA GLY A 11 -6.02 0.17 -11.19
C GLY A 11 -6.89 -0.30 -12.35
N VAL A 12 -6.65 -1.49 -12.89
CA VAL A 12 -7.42 -2.07 -14.00
C VAL A 12 -8.60 -2.87 -13.45
N PRO A 13 -9.85 -2.58 -13.89
CA PRO A 13 -11.01 -3.37 -13.53
C PRO A 13 -10.88 -4.83 -14.00
N ILE A 14 -11.14 -5.78 -13.11
CA ILE A 14 -10.94 -7.21 -13.43
C ILE A 14 -12.08 -7.80 -14.28
N ASP A 15 -13.23 -7.13 -14.31
CA ASP A 15 -14.41 -7.50 -15.09
C ASP A 15 -14.14 -7.43 -16.60
N GLU A 16 -13.25 -6.54 -17.04
CA GLU A 16 -12.73 -6.51 -18.42
C GLU A 16 -12.05 -7.84 -18.83
N LEU A 17 -11.59 -8.64 -17.86
CA LEU A 17 -11.00 -9.96 -18.10
C LEU A 17 -12.03 -11.11 -18.06
N GLY A 18 -13.32 -10.81 -17.96
CA GLY A 18 -14.37 -11.83 -17.82
C GLY A 18 -14.38 -12.51 -16.45
N VAL A 19 -13.91 -11.80 -15.41
CA VAL A 19 -13.89 -12.27 -14.04
C VAL A 19 -14.91 -11.51 -13.21
N GLN A 20 -15.67 -12.24 -12.40
CA GLN A 20 -16.69 -11.71 -11.51
C GLN A 20 -16.38 -12.08 -10.07
N ILE A 21 -16.76 -11.23 -9.14
CA ILE A 21 -16.57 -11.45 -7.71
C ILE A 21 -17.65 -12.42 -7.22
N SER A 22 -17.25 -13.40 -6.41
CA SER A 22 -18.17 -14.30 -5.73
C SER A 22 -18.28 -13.97 -4.24
N ASN A 23 -19.44 -14.25 -3.65
CA ASN A 23 -19.66 -14.12 -2.21
C ASN A 23 -18.67 -15.05 -1.47
N PRO A 24 -17.96 -14.61 -0.39
CA PRO A 24 -18.17 -13.44 0.46
C PRO A 24 -17.52 -12.11 0.01
N GLY A 25 -16.96 -12.03 -1.20
CA GLY A 25 -16.23 -10.84 -1.66
C GLY A 25 -14.81 -10.76 -1.09
N MET A 26 -14.34 -9.53 -0.79
CA MET A 26 -13.02 -9.30 -0.21
C MET A 26 -13.05 -9.53 1.31
N ARG A 27 -12.08 -10.31 1.79
CA ARG A 27 -11.85 -10.58 3.21
C ARG A 27 -10.42 -10.24 3.55
N VAL A 28 -10.23 -9.48 4.61
CA VAL A 28 -8.89 -9.11 5.11
C VAL A 28 -8.71 -9.73 6.49
N SER A 29 -7.55 -10.35 6.72
CA SER A 29 -7.21 -10.86 8.04
C SER A 29 -7.15 -9.73 9.08
N ALA A 30 -7.50 -10.04 10.33
CA ALA A 30 -7.34 -9.10 11.43
C ALA A 30 -5.87 -8.66 11.58
N PRO A 31 -5.61 -7.43 12.06
CA PRO A 31 -4.26 -7.02 12.41
C PRO A 31 -3.68 -7.91 13.51
N GLU A 32 -2.47 -8.39 13.31
CA GLU A 32 -1.71 -9.09 14.35
C GLU A 32 -0.44 -8.30 14.66
N ALA A 33 -0.22 -8.01 15.95
CA ALA A 33 0.98 -7.32 16.40
C ALA A 33 2.16 -8.29 16.56
N ILE A 34 3.35 -7.85 16.16
CA ILE A 34 4.60 -8.56 16.42
C ILE A 34 5.09 -8.15 17.81
N THR A 35 4.73 -8.95 18.81
CA THR A 35 5.19 -8.75 20.19
C THR A 35 6.29 -9.74 20.55
N LYS A 36 7.33 -9.26 21.26
CA LYS A 36 8.39 -10.08 21.80
C LYS A 36 8.41 -9.95 23.32
N PHE A 37 8.42 -11.10 23.99
CA PHE A 37 8.50 -11.17 25.44
C PHE A 37 9.70 -12.00 25.85
N GLN A 38 10.46 -11.51 26.82
CA GLN A 38 11.52 -12.25 27.46
C GLN A 38 11.06 -12.71 28.85
N ARG A 39 11.19 -14.02 29.11
CA ARG A 39 10.91 -14.60 30.42
C ARG A 39 12.14 -14.47 31.31
N VAL A 40 11.93 -14.02 32.54
CA VAL A 40 12.97 -14.02 33.57
C VAL A 40 12.94 -15.36 34.31
N PRO A 41 14.02 -16.16 34.30
CA PRO A 41 14.07 -17.41 35.05
C PRO A 41 13.77 -17.18 36.54
N GLY A 42 12.89 -18.00 37.12
CA GLY A 42 12.46 -17.86 38.51
C GLY A 42 11.35 -16.84 38.77
N SER A 43 10.88 -16.11 37.74
CA SER A 43 9.71 -15.23 37.83
C SER A 43 8.54 -15.73 37.00
N THR A 44 7.32 -15.43 37.45
CA THR A 44 6.09 -15.59 36.65
C THR A 44 5.88 -14.43 35.68
N THR A 45 6.63 -13.33 35.83
CA THR A 45 6.53 -12.14 35.00
C THR A 45 7.26 -12.28 33.66
N LEU A 46 6.72 -11.60 32.66
CA LEU A 46 7.29 -11.46 31.32
C LEU A 46 7.69 -10.01 31.12
N ILE A 47 8.85 -9.78 30.53
CA ILE A 47 9.31 -8.43 30.14
C ILE A 47 9.01 -8.25 28.66
N ASP A 48 8.24 -7.22 28.32
CA ASP A 48 8.01 -6.82 26.93
C ASP A 48 9.28 -6.20 26.35
N THR A 49 9.83 -6.82 25.30
CA THR A 49 11.01 -6.35 24.57
C THR A 49 10.66 -5.96 23.12
N THR A 50 9.38 -5.71 22.86
CA THR A 50 8.88 -5.27 21.56
C THR A 50 9.38 -3.87 21.23
N LEU A 51 9.99 -3.70 20.05
CA LEU A 51 10.28 -2.38 19.51
C LEU A 51 8.96 -1.73 19.08
N ARG A 52 8.67 -0.54 19.58
CA ARG A 52 7.43 0.20 19.30
C ARG A 52 7.71 1.38 18.39
N ASP A 53 6.69 1.82 17.66
CA ASP A 53 6.73 3.06 16.90
C ASP A 53 6.67 4.28 17.83
N GLU A 54 6.74 5.49 17.24
CA GLU A 54 6.73 6.76 17.98
C GLU A 54 5.43 6.98 18.78
N ASP A 55 4.34 6.33 18.36
CA ASP A 55 3.04 6.36 19.03
C ASP A 55 2.90 5.25 20.09
N GLY A 56 3.95 4.45 20.31
CA GLY A 56 3.96 3.36 21.29
C GLY A 56 3.27 2.08 20.81
N ASN A 57 2.93 1.94 19.53
CA ASN A 57 2.33 0.74 18.97
C ASN A 57 3.39 -0.29 18.58
N ALA A 58 3.06 -1.57 18.74
CA ALA A 58 3.88 -2.64 18.21
C ALA A 58 3.74 -2.74 16.68
N PRO A 59 4.81 -3.11 15.95
CA PRO A 59 4.75 -3.32 14.51
C PRO A 59 3.76 -4.42 14.16
N LEU A 60 3.07 -4.26 13.05
CA LEU A 60 2.05 -5.20 12.58
C LEU A 60 2.65 -6.21 11.59
N LYS A 61 2.16 -7.44 11.63
CA LYS A 61 2.44 -8.47 10.62
C LYS A 61 1.75 -8.16 9.30
N GLU A 62 2.25 -8.75 8.23
CA GLU A 62 1.61 -8.77 6.93
C GLU A 62 0.18 -9.33 7.05
N ARG A 63 -0.74 -8.78 6.23
CA ARG A 63 -2.12 -9.22 6.21
C ARG A 63 -2.39 -10.11 5.01
N THR A 64 -3.31 -11.04 5.18
CA THR A 64 -3.82 -11.83 4.05
C THR A 64 -5.12 -11.23 3.57
N VAL A 65 -5.13 -10.73 2.33
CA VAL A 65 -6.35 -10.30 1.63
C VAL A 65 -6.78 -11.44 0.72
N THR A 66 -7.98 -11.96 0.93
CA THR A 66 -8.57 -13.05 0.13
C THR A 66 -9.81 -12.54 -0.58
N ILE A 67 -9.85 -12.68 -1.90
CA ILE A 67 -11.01 -12.33 -2.71
C ILE A 67 -11.46 -13.56 -3.47
N SER A 68 -12.71 -13.95 -3.26
CA SER A 68 -13.30 -15.05 -4.00
C SER A 68 -13.82 -14.55 -5.34
N LEU A 69 -13.41 -15.25 -6.41
CA LEU A 69 -13.64 -14.88 -7.80
C LEU A 69 -14.26 -16.05 -8.55
N CYS A 70 -14.90 -15.74 -9.67
CA CYS A 70 -15.41 -16.71 -10.62
C CYS A 70 -15.32 -16.20 -12.04
N THR A 71 -15.28 -17.12 -13.00
CA THR A 71 -15.31 -16.80 -14.43
C THR A 71 -16.20 -17.80 -15.13
N ILE A 72 -16.85 -17.36 -16.21
CA ILE A 72 -17.74 -18.15 -17.05
C ILE A 72 -17.32 -17.93 -18.49
N GLY A 73 -17.12 -19.00 -19.25
CA GLY A 73 -16.73 -18.88 -20.65
C GLY A 73 -16.45 -20.24 -21.29
N CYS A 74 -15.92 -20.21 -22.51
CA CYS A 74 -15.42 -21.41 -23.15
C CYS A 74 -14.19 -21.95 -22.42
N ILE A 75 -13.99 -23.27 -22.46
CA ILE A 75 -12.86 -23.92 -21.77
C ILE A 75 -11.51 -23.34 -22.22
N GLU A 76 -11.37 -23.04 -23.51
CA GLU A 76 -10.16 -22.43 -24.08
C GLU A 76 -9.91 -21.00 -23.56
N ASP A 77 -10.96 -20.19 -23.45
CA ASP A 77 -10.87 -18.82 -22.92
C ASP A 77 -10.48 -18.81 -21.45
N ILE A 78 -11.03 -19.75 -20.67
CA ILE A 78 -10.67 -19.92 -19.26
C ILE A 78 -9.21 -20.34 -19.11
N ALA A 79 -8.71 -21.23 -19.98
CA ALA A 79 -7.29 -21.59 -19.99
C ALA A 79 -6.39 -20.40 -20.35
N ASN A 80 -6.81 -19.56 -21.32
CA ASN A 80 -6.11 -18.32 -21.67
C ASN A 80 -6.09 -17.34 -20.48
N LEU A 81 -7.21 -17.16 -19.79
CA LEU A 81 -7.33 -16.34 -18.59
C LEU A 81 -6.41 -16.85 -17.48
N GLN A 82 -6.39 -18.16 -17.22
CA GLN A 82 -5.50 -18.77 -16.23
C GLN A 82 -4.03 -18.45 -16.52
N ARG A 83 -3.59 -18.51 -17.79
CA ARG A 83 -2.22 -18.13 -18.17
C ARG A 83 -1.93 -16.65 -17.92
N LYS A 84 -2.87 -15.76 -18.23
CA LYS A 84 -2.74 -14.31 -17.96
C LYS A 84 -2.62 -14.03 -16.45
N LEU A 85 -3.48 -14.64 -15.63
CA LEU A 85 -3.45 -14.47 -14.18
C LEU A 85 -2.24 -15.16 -13.53
N ALA A 86 -1.78 -16.27 -14.09
CA ALA A 86 -0.54 -16.92 -13.66
C ALA A 86 0.67 -16.00 -13.85
N ALA A 87 0.72 -15.19 -14.90
CA ALA A 87 1.79 -14.23 -15.11
C ALA A 87 1.83 -13.10 -14.05
N LEU A 88 0.68 -12.78 -13.44
CA LEU A 88 0.60 -11.83 -12.33
C LEU A 88 1.01 -12.44 -10.98
N THR A 89 1.01 -13.77 -10.86
CA THR A 89 1.32 -14.45 -9.61
C THR A 89 2.77 -14.18 -9.18
N GLY A 90 2.94 -13.70 -7.95
CA GLY A 90 4.25 -13.32 -7.39
C GLY A 90 4.71 -11.90 -7.72
N SER A 91 3.94 -11.13 -8.49
CA SER A 91 4.20 -9.70 -8.69
C SER A 91 3.69 -8.86 -7.52
N VAL A 92 4.35 -7.74 -7.24
CA VAL A 92 3.80 -6.70 -6.36
C VAL A 92 2.69 -6.01 -7.12
N SER A 93 1.46 -6.13 -6.62
CA SER A 93 0.26 -5.56 -7.22
C SER A 93 -0.55 -4.80 -6.18
N THR A 94 -1.41 -3.90 -6.66
CA THR A 94 -2.42 -3.24 -5.85
C THR A 94 -3.79 -3.86 -6.09
N VAL A 95 -4.60 -3.96 -5.04
CA VAL A 95 -5.95 -4.52 -5.07
C VAL A 95 -6.88 -3.56 -4.34
N GLN A 96 -7.92 -3.13 -5.03
CA GLN A 96 -8.94 -2.24 -4.49
C GLN A 96 -10.32 -2.83 -4.74
N TYR A 97 -11.14 -2.91 -3.70
CA TYR A 97 -12.53 -3.34 -3.76
C TYR A 97 -13.45 -2.15 -3.47
N ALA A 98 -14.34 -1.82 -4.39
CA ALA A 98 -15.22 -0.67 -4.36
C ALA A 98 -14.46 0.62 -3.99
N TYR A 99 -14.98 1.34 -2.99
CA TYR A 99 -14.40 2.54 -2.40
C TYR A 99 -13.56 2.23 -1.15
N GLU A 100 -13.22 0.96 -0.92
CA GLU A 100 -12.34 0.61 0.19
C GLU A 100 -10.89 1.07 -0.10
N PRO A 101 -10.10 1.29 0.97
CA PRO A 101 -8.68 1.55 0.85
C PRO A 101 -7.96 0.48 0.01
N CYS A 102 -6.94 0.94 -0.71
CA CYS A 102 -6.16 0.12 -1.63
C CYS A 102 -5.13 -0.72 -0.87
N TRP A 103 -5.12 -2.03 -1.11
CA TRP A 103 -4.14 -2.96 -0.56
C TRP A 103 -2.98 -3.16 -1.52
N GLN A 104 -1.76 -3.23 -1.00
CA GLN A 104 -0.55 -3.47 -1.81
C GLN A 104 0.17 -4.70 -1.27
N GLY A 105 0.59 -5.59 -2.18
CA GLY A 105 1.29 -6.80 -1.79
C GLY A 105 1.55 -7.77 -2.94
N PHE A 106 1.98 -8.97 -2.58
CA PHE A 106 2.21 -10.05 -3.54
C PHE A 106 0.93 -10.84 -3.78
N VAL A 107 0.49 -10.93 -5.03
CA VAL A 107 -0.74 -11.64 -5.41
C VAL A 107 -0.48 -13.07 -5.86
N GLN A 108 -1.42 -13.95 -5.55
CA GLN A 108 -1.44 -15.34 -6.00
C GLN A 108 -2.87 -15.76 -6.33
N PHE A 109 -3.05 -16.52 -7.41
CA PHE A 109 -4.36 -17.08 -7.77
C PHE A 109 -4.38 -18.57 -7.43
N LYS A 110 -5.26 -18.98 -6.51
CA LYS A 110 -5.33 -20.35 -5.98
C LYS A 110 -6.74 -20.91 -6.07
N ASN A 111 -6.87 -22.20 -5.72
CA ASN A 111 -8.15 -22.88 -5.54
C ASN A 111 -9.05 -22.88 -6.78
N TRP A 112 -8.46 -22.99 -7.97
CA TRP A 112 -9.21 -23.17 -9.22
C TRP A 112 -10.03 -24.45 -9.18
N LYS A 113 -11.36 -24.30 -9.18
CA LYS A 113 -12.31 -25.42 -9.11
C LYS A 113 -13.44 -25.22 -10.11
N PRO A 114 -13.75 -26.21 -10.96
CA PRO A 114 -14.95 -26.15 -11.78
C PRO A 114 -16.18 -26.22 -10.88
N ILE A 115 -17.09 -25.25 -11.01
CA ILE A 115 -18.42 -25.29 -10.40
C ILE A 115 -19.38 -26.03 -11.33
N TYR A 116 -19.28 -25.77 -12.63
CA TYR A 116 -20.15 -26.33 -13.65
C TYR A 116 -19.38 -26.47 -14.95
N VAL A 117 -19.56 -27.59 -15.64
CA VAL A 117 -18.99 -27.83 -16.98
C VAL A 117 -20.09 -28.47 -17.81
N TYR A 118 -20.38 -27.86 -18.95
CA TYR A 118 -21.36 -28.39 -19.90
C TYR A 118 -20.90 -28.14 -21.33
N ASN A 119 -20.72 -29.22 -22.08
CA ASN A 119 -20.20 -29.19 -23.43
C ASN A 119 -18.87 -28.41 -23.50
N ASN A 120 -18.85 -27.24 -24.15
CA ASN A 120 -17.65 -26.40 -24.27
C ASN A 120 -17.62 -25.19 -23.31
N THR A 121 -18.64 -25.03 -22.46
CA THR A 121 -18.75 -23.91 -21.52
C THR A 121 -18.50 -24.39 -20.10
N ALA A 122 -17.73 -23.64 -19.34
CA ALA A 122 -17.48 -23.92 -17.94
C ALA A 122 -17.60 -22.67 -17.07
N LYS A 123 -17.91 -22.89 -15.80
CA LYS A 123 -17.83 -21.90 -14.72
C LYS A 123 -16.79 -22.38 -13.72
N TYR A 124 -15.77 -21.57 -13.47
CA TYR A 124 -14.73 -21.85 -12.48
C TYR A 124 -14.83 -20.87 -11.32
N SER A 125 -14.59 -21.36 -10.10
CA SER A 125 -14.30 -20.56 -8.91
C SER A 125 -12.81 -20.59 -8.63
N PHE A 126 -12.26 -19.49 -8.14
CA PHE A 126 -10.88 -19.40 -7.67
C PHE A 126 -10.74 -18.25 -6.69
N ASP A 127 -9.64 -18.20 -5.96
CA ASP A 127 -9.36 -17.13 -5.00
C ASP A 127 -8.13 -16.33 -5.45
N LEU A 128 -8.21 -15.01 -5.37
CA LEU A 128 -7.06 -14.13 -5.30
C LEU A 128 -6.64 -14.04 -3.83
N ILE A 129 -5.40 -14.42 -3.55
CA ILE A 129 -4.79 -14.30 -2.22
C ILE A 129 -3.62 -13.35 -2.34
N MET A 130 -3.66 -12.25 -1.59
CA MET A 130 -2.59 -11.28 -1.49
C MET A 130 -1.96 -11.34 -0.10
N THR A 131 -0.64 -11.49 -0.06
CA THR A 131 0.17 -11.17 1.12
C THR A 131 0.46 -9.67 1.08
N ALA A 132 -0.34 -8.91 1.83
CA ALA A 132 -0.37 -7.45 1.80
C ALA A 132 0.44 -6.83 2.94
N SER A 133 0.88 -5.59 2.71
CA SER A 133 1.36 -4.71 3.77
C SER A 133 0.34 -4.60 4.91
N PRO A 134 0.79 -4.34 6.15
CA PRO A 134 -0.09 -4.33 7.34
C PRO A 134 -1.21 -3.28 7.30
N LEU A 135 -1.01 -2.21 6.55
CA LEU A 135 -1.91 -1.06 6.42
C LEU A 135 -2.36 -0.92 4.96
N ALA A 136 -3.60 -0.48 4.78
CA ALA A 136 -4.12 -0.11 3.48
C ALA A 136 -3.84 1.37 3.17
N TYR A 137 -3.79 1.70 1.88
CA TYR A 137 -3.53 3.04 1.39
C TYR A 137 -4.84 3.72 1.01
N GLY A 138 -5.13 4.85 1.67
CA GLY A 138 -6.24 5.72 1.29
C GLY A 138 -5.93 6.55 0.04
N ASP A 139 -6.85 7.46 -0.28
CA ASP A 139 -6.69 8.36 -1.41
C ASP A 139 -5.55 9.36 -1.18
N THR A 140 -4.82 9.67 -2.25
CA THR A 140 -3.74 10.66 -2.20
C THR A 140 -4.32 12.06 -2.25
N ARG A 141 -4.06 12.86 -1.21
CA ARG A 141 -4.42 14.28 -1.17
C ARG A 141 -3.20 15.13 -1.51
N VAL A 142 -3.37 16.05 -2.47
CA VAL A 142 -2.36 17.06 -2.79
C VAL A 142 -2.79 18.38 -2.17
N VAL A 143 -1.90 18.98 -1.38
CA VAL A 143 -2.14 20.27 -0.72
C VAL A 143 -1.11 21.26 -1.25
N ALA A 144 -1.57 22.41 -1.74
CA ALA A 144 -0.67 23.50 -2.11
C ALA A 144 -0.16 24.16 -0.82
N VAL A 145 1.16 24.23 -0.68
CA VAL A 145 1.82 24.85 0.48
C VAL A 145 2.52 26.15 0.05
N GLY A 146 2.41 27.18 0.89
CA GLY A 146 2.93 28.52 0.60
C GLY A 146 3.26 29.27 1.87
N GLY A 147 4.38 28.93 2.51
CA GLY A 147 4.73 29.42 3.85
C GLY A 147 4.17 28.49 4.93
N GLU A 148 3.62 29.08 5.99
CA GLU A 148 2.90 28.33 7.02
C GLU A 148 1.54 27.87 6.47
N THR A 149 1.24 26.58 6.56
CA THR A 149 0.04 25.99 5.97
C THR A 149 -0.50 24.91 6.89
N ASP A 150 -1.72 25.11 7.36
CA ASP A 150 -2.43 24.14 8.18
C ASP A 150 -3.24 23.19 7.31
N PHE A 151 -3.14 21.90 7.59
CA PHE A 151 -3.97 20.87 6.98
C PHE A 151 -4.15 19.70 7.93
N THR A 152 -5.17 18.89 7.68
CA THR A 152 -5.47 17.70 8.47
C THR A 152 -5.26 16.46 7.63
N VAL A 153 -4.60 15.47 8.22
CA VAL A 153 -4.51 14.11 7.68
C VAL A 153 -5.68 13.32 8.28
N GLU A 154 -6.61 12.88 7.43
CA GLU A 154 -7.83 12.18 7.85
C GLU A 154 -7.64 10.68 8.09
N GLY A 155 -6.43 10.16 7.87
CA GLY A 155 -6.09 8.76 8.10
C GLY A 155 -5.99 8.41 9.58
N ASP A 156 -6.17 7.13 9.89
CA ASP A 156 -6.06 6.55 11.23
C ASP A 156 -4.61 6.22 11.65
N ARG A 157 -3.66 6.41 10.73
CA ARG A 157 -2.23 6.11 10.92
C ARG A 157 -1.36 7.25 10.41
N PRO A 158 -0.16 7.44 11.00
CA PRO A 158 0.84 8.36 10.47
C PRO A 158 1.12 8.06 9.00
N CYS A 159 1.15 9.11 8.17
CA CYS A 159 1.51 9.01 6.77
C CYS A 159 2.82 9.78 6.50
N TRP A 160 3.61 9.27 5.56
CA TRP A 160 4.83 9.94 5.12
C TRP A 160 4.54 10.86 3.94
N ALA A 161 4.73 12.16 4.14
CA ALA A 161 4.45 13.16 3.12
C ALA A 161 5.47 13.13 1.98
N LYS A 162 5.03 13.51 0.78
CA LYS A 162 5.91 13.78 -0.36
C LYS A 162 5.84 15.26 -0.68
N PHE A 163 7.00 15.87 -0.90
CA PHE A 163 7.10 17.29 -1.21
C PHE A 163 7.55 17.46 -2.66
N ASP A 164 6.82 18.27 -3.43
CA ASP A 164 7.22 18.72 -4.76
C ASP A 164 7.20 20.26 -4.73
N LEU A 165 8.39 20.86 -4.62
CA LEU A 165 8.56 22.27 -4.30
C LEU A 165 9.39 22.95 -5.38
N LYS A 166 9.00 24.18 -5.75
CA LYS A 166 9.85 25.07 -6.55
C LYS A 166 10.71 25.90 -5.60
N VAL A 167 12.02 25.80 -5.75
CA VAL A 167 12.99 26.51 -4.90
C VAL A 167 12.89 28.01 -5.19
N SER A 168 12.50 28.81 -4.19
CA SER A 168 12.38 30.27 -4.31
C SER A 168 13.71 31.01 -4.15
N ASP A 169 14.67 30.41 -3.45
CA ASP A 169 15.99 30.98 -3.15
C ASP A 169 17.10 29.91 -3.26
N THR A 170 18.09 29.93 -2.35
CA THR A 170 19.22 28.99 -2.29
C THR A 170 19.09 27.97 -1.16
N SER A 171 18.03 28.08 -0.36
CA SER A 171 17.72 27.14 0.72
C SER A 171 16.23 26.83 0.78
N VAL A 172 15.91 25.65 1.32
CA VAL A 172 14.54 25.24 1.60
C VAL A 172 14.52 24.63 3.00
N LEU A 173 13.58 25.12 3.82
CA LEU A 173 13.28 24.57 5.13
C LEU A 173 11.84 24.07 5.14
N ILE A 174 11.66 22.81 5.49
CA ILE A 174 10.37 22.18 5.74
C ILE A 174 10.35 21.83 7.23
N ALA A 175 9.48 22.45 7.99
CA ALA A 175 9.35 22.22 9.42
C ALA A 175 7.86 22.16 9.80
N THR A 176 7.57 21.48 10.89
CA THR A 176 6.22 21.41 11.47
C THR A 176 6.19 22.19 12.78
N THR A 177 5.12 22.93 13.03
CA THR A 177 4.99 23.74 14.26
C THR A 177 4.87 22.91 15.54
N GLY A 178 4.44 21.65 15.44
CA GLY A 178 4.22 20.75 16.58
C GLY A 178 5.31 19.69 16.83
N SER A 179 6.37 19.64 16.01
CA SER A 179 7.45 18.66 16.17
C SER A 179 8.81 19.31 15.93
N VAL A 180 9.85 18.76 16.58
CA VAL A 180 11.24 19.19 16.43
C VAL A 180 11.83 18.75 15.08
N LYS A 181 11.15 17.84 14.37
CA LYS A 181 11.60 17.31 13.08
C LYS A 181 11.54 18.38 11.99
N MET A 182 12.62 18.49 11.22
CA MET A 182 12.75 19.44 10.12
C MET A 182 13.60 18.86 8.99
N LEU A 183 13.34 19.27 7.75
CA LEU A 183 14.19 18.99 6.60
C LEU A 183 14.74 20.31 6.08
N SER A 184 16.06 20.45 6.09
CA SER A 184 16.75 21.66 5.68
C SER A 184 17.74 21.36 4.56
N PHE A 185 17.65 22.13 3.48
CA PHE A 185 18.50 22.04 2.30
C PHE A 185 19.17 23.39 2.04
N THR A 186 20.46 23.38 1.73
CA THR A 186 21.24 24.58 1.40
C THR A 186 21.98 24.38 0.07
N ASN A 187 22.56 25.46 -0.47
CA ASN A 187 23.26 25.46 -1.76
C ASN A 187 22.39 24.97 -2.94
N LEU A 188 21.09 25.26 -2.88
CA LEU A 188 20.16 24.95 -3.96
C LEU A 188 20.20 26.02 -5.06
N VAL A 189 19.74 25.65 -6.25
CA VAL A 189 19.61 26.57 -7.39
C VAL A 189 18.20 27.17 -7.39
N LYS A 190 18.12 28.51 -7.36
CA LYS A 190 16.84 29.22 -7.45
C LYS A 190 16.08 28.85 -8.72
N GLY A 191 14.79 28.56 -8.57
CA GLY A 191 13.90 28.15 -9.65
C GLY A 191 13.94 26.66 -9.98
N ALA A 192 14.83 25.87 -9.36
CA ALA A 192 14.86 24.42 -9.51
C ALA A 192 13.66 23.73 -8.84
N HIS A 193 13.39 22.49 -9.24
CA HIS A 193 12.36 21.63 -8.67
C HIS A 193 12.97 20.64 -7.69
N LEU A 194 12.59 20.75 -6.41
CA LEU A 194 12.98 19.85 -5.34
C LEU A 194 11.84 18.86 -5.07
N LYS A 195 12.13 17.57 -5.24
CA LYS A 195 11.23 16.46 -4.89
C LYS A 195 11.78 15.69 -3.71
N VAL A 196 10.99 15.50 -2.67
CA VAL A 196 11.38 14.77 -1.46
C VAL A 196 10.36 13.68 -1.15
N ASP A 197 10.83 12.45 -1.04
CA ASP A 197 10.08 11.32 -0.50
C ASP A 197 10.56 11.05 0.92
N THR A 198 9.66 11.10 1.90
CA THR A 198 9.99 10.90 3.32
C THR A 198 9.71 9.48 3.82
N ALA A 199 9.09 8.63 3.00
CA ALA A 199 8.75 7.27 3.42
C ALA A 199 10.03 6.47 3.75
N PRO A 200 10.13 5.80 4.91
CA PRO A 200 11.35 5.14 5.39
C PRO A 200 12.04 4.22 4.39
N GLN A 201 11.26 3.55 3.54
CA GLN A 201 11.75 2.59 2.55
C GLN A 201 12.27 3.26 1.26
N THR A 202 11.86 4.50 0.98
CA THR A 202 12.14 5.20 -0.29
C THR A 202 12.72 6.60 -0.09
N ARG A 203 13.27 6.89 1.11
CA ARG A 203 13.80 8.21 1.48
C ARG A 203 14.79 8.73 0.45
N VAL A 204 14.40 9.77 -0.28
CA VAL A 204 15.27 10.40 -1.28
C VAL A 204 14.83 11.83 -1.53
N ALA A 205 15.79 12.73 -1.65
CA ALA A 205 15.58 14.09 -2.15
C ALA A 205 16.27 14.25 -3.50
N ARG A 206 15.60 14.91 -4.44
CA ARG A 206 16.12 15.16 -5.79
C ARG A 206 15.89 16.61 -6.21
N LEU A 207 16.93 17.26 -6.73
CA LEU A 207 16.86 18.58 -7.34
C LEU A 207 17.00 18.44 -8.86
N ASN A 208 15.97 18.81 -9.63
CA ASN A 208 15.92 18.62 -11.08
C ASN A 208 16.29 17.18 -11.53
N GLY A 209 15.94 16.19 -10.71
CA GLY A 209 16.22 14.76 -10.97
C GLY A 209 17.54 14.24 -10.38
N ASN A 210 18.48 15.11 -10.01
CA ASN A 210 19.75 14.72 -9.37
C ASN A 210 19.55 14.52 -7.87
N ILE A 211 20.15 13.47 -7.29
CA ILE A 211 20.07 13.21 -5.85
C ILE A 211 20.77 14.36 -5.10
N VAL A 212 20.08 14.88 -4.08
CA VAL A 212 20.63 15.85 -3.14
C VAL A 212 20.46 15.32 -1.72
N VAL A 213 21.37 15.71 -0.85
CA VAL A 213 21.36 15.30 0.56
C VAL A 213 20.94 16.51 1.39
N PRO A 214 20.01 16.35 2.34
CA PRO A 214 19.71 17.41 3.29
C PRO A 214 20.90 17.70 4.21
N THR A 215 20.82 18.79 4.96
CA THR A 215 21.83 19.16 5.94
C THR A 215 21.84 18.20 7.14
N LEU A 216 22.94 18.19 7.90
CA LEU A 216 23.14 17.30 9.06
C LEU A 216 22.09 17.45 10.17
N GLN A 217 21.42 18.61 10.25
CA GLN A 217 20.37 18.88 11.24
C GLN A 217 18.99 18.34 10.82
N SER A 218 18.90 17.67 9.67
CA SER A 218 17.61 17.26 9.11
C SER A 218 17.19 15.88 9.58
N ASP A 219 15.91 15.75 9.92
CA ASP A 219 15.26 14.53 10.36
C ASP A 219 14.19 14.11 9.34
N PHE A 220 14.31 12.89 8.82
CA PHE A 220 13.31 12.26 7.94
C PHE A 220 12.28 11.42 8.72
#